data_AF-A0A535HM69-F1
#
_entry.id   AF-A0A535HM69-F1
#
_cell.length_a   1.000
_cell.length_b   1.000
_cell.length_c   1.000
_cell.angle_alpha   90.00
_cell.angle_beta   90.00
_cell.angle_gamma   90.00
#
_symmetry.space_group_name_H-M   'P 1'
#
loop_
_entity.id
_entity.type
_entity.pdbx_description
1 polymer ?
#
loop_
_entity_poly.entity_id
_entity_poly.type
_entity_poly.pdbx_seq_one_letter_code
_entity_poly.pdbx_strand_id
1 'polypeptide(L)'
;MLHLEGPYLSPAGKRAHNANYMLAGVNPAGHGLINHTVRLMTLAPGLENSLTAIRDLVERKVVVSIGHTAATYAQACAALDAGARWGTHLFNAMNPLHQREPGAVGALLADERATVGVIADGVHVHPSIFRWLIKAKGVERITLVTDAMAAAGLGPGDYRLGDRRVSVDETSARLEDGTLAGSILSMDQVVRNLVGWGACSLAEALTMASTTPANLLGLRDLGRIEVGCAADLVVLDERLRVRQTVVNGAVVYDA
;
A
#
# COMPACT_ATOMS: atom_id res chain seq x y z
N MET A 1 -4.34 -13.62 6.48
CA MET A 1 -3.15 -12.86 6.03
C MET A 1 -3.16 -11.52 6.72
N LEU A 2 -2.03 -11.06 7.24
CA LEU A 2 -1.91 -9.75 7.88
C LEU A 2 -0.82 -8.91 7.22
N HIS A 3 -1.11 -7.61 7.10
CA HIS A 3 -0.13 -6.55 6.88
C HIS A 3 0.07 -5.82 8.21
N LEU A 4 1.29 -5.85 8.73
CA LEU A 4 1.68 -5.05 9.89
C LEU A 4 2.32 -3.74 9.41
N GLU A 5 1.58 -2.64 9.49
CA GLU A 5 2.14 -1.31 9.24
C GLU A 5 2.68 -0.71 10.55
N GLY A 6 4.00 -0.83 10.76
CA GLY A 6 4.64 -0.51 12.04
C GLY A 6 4.73 -1.71 12.99
N PRO A 7 5.22 -1.50 14.24
CA PRO A 7 5.48 -0.21 14.89
C PRO A 7 6.85 0.43 14.57
N TYR A 8 7.69 -0.22 13.78
CA TYR A 8 9.05 0.24 13.47
C TYR A 8 9.06 1.31 12.36
N LEU A 9 8.50 2.47 12.67
CA LEU A 9 8.33 3.60 11.76
C LEU A 9 9.17 4.80 12.21
N SER A 10 9.52 5.69 11.29
CA SER A 10 10.24 6.93 11.63
C SER A 10 9.30 7.92 12.30
N PRO A 11 9.69 8.59 13.40
CA PRO A 11 8.91 9.69 13.98
C PRO A 11 8.56 10.79 12.96
N ALA A 12 9.47 11.08 12.02
CA ALA A 12 9.23 12.04 10.95
C ALA A 12 8.19 11.57 9.92
N GLY A 13 7.98 10.26 9.82
CA GLY A 13 6.96 9.64 8.97
C GLY A 13 5.69 9.22 9.72
N LYS A 14 5.51 9.57 11.00
CA LYS A 14 4.41 9.07 11.85
C LYS A 14 3.01 9.22 11.24
N ARG A 15 2.68 10.39 10.69
CA ARG A 15 1.32 10.73 10.21
C ARG A 15 0.25 10.34 11.25
N ALA A 16 -0.72 9.50 10.87
CA ALA A 16 -1.82 9.09 11.74
C ALA A 16 -1.44 8.07 12.82
N HIS A 17 -0.27 7.41 12.71
CA HIS A 17 0.21 6.47 13.73
C HIS A 17 0.35 7.16 15.09
N ASN A 18 0.17 6.42 16.19
CA ASN A 18 0.41 6.94 17.53
C ASN A 18 1.87 6.76 17.93
N ALA A 19 2.54 7.86 18.33
CA ALA A 19 3.95 7.85 18.70
C ALA A 19 4.23 6.96 19.92
N ASN A 20 3.26 6.83 20.82
CA ASN A 20 3.42 6.05 22.05
C ASN A 20 3.59 4.55 21.79
N TYR A 21 3.18 4.07 20.61
CA TYR A 21 3.35 2.66 20.20
C TYR A 21 4.49 2.45 19.20
N MET A 22 5.12 3.52 18.73
CA MET A 22 6.24 3.42 17.78
C MET A 22 7.51 3.02 18.50
N LEU A 23 8.31 2.16 17.87
CA LEU A 23 9.56 1.66 18.42
C LEU A 23 10.76 2.19 17.61
N ALA A 24 11.74 2.74 18.31
CA ALA A 24 12.90 3.43 17.71
C ALA A 24 13.91 2.49 17.02
N GLY A 25 13.83 1.19 17.28
CA GLY A 25 14.68 0.17 16.68
C GLY A 25 13.95 -1.16 16.62
N VAL A 26 14.36 -2.01 15.68
CA VAL A 26 13.78 -3.35 15.59
C VAL A 26 14.49 -4.24 16.60
N ASN A 27 13.72 -4.91 17.47
CA ASN A 27 14.27 -5.92 18.37
C ASN A 27 14.24 -7.28 17.66
N PRO A 28 15.39 -7.86 17.26
CA PRO A 28 15.43 -9.14 16.54
C PRO A 28 14.87 -10.31 17.38
N ALA A 29 15.01 -10.23 18.71
CA ALA A 29 14.45 -11.22 19.64
C ALA A 29 12.92 -11.07 19.82
N GLY A 30 12.34 -9.92 19.42
CA GLY A 30 10.92 -9.60 19.55
C GLY A 30 10.03 -10.12 18.42
N HIS A 31 10.59 -10.86 17.45
CA HIS A 31 9.85 -11.38 16.29
C HIS A 31 8.83 -12.48 16.64
N GLY A 32 8.61 -12.78 17.93
CA GLY A 32 7.62 -13.75 18.40
C GLY A 32 6.18 -13.44 17.96
N LEU A 33 5.88 -12.18 17.62
CA LEU A 33 4.57 -11.77 17.06
C LEU A 33 4.45 -12.02 15.55
N ILE A 34 5.56 -12.23 14.85
CA ILE A 34 5.61 -12.47 13.41
C ILE A 34 5.50 -13.97 13.19
N ASN A 35 4.27 -14.46 13.32
CA ASN A 35 3.91 -15.82 12.99
C ASN A 35 3.62 -15.95 11.48
N HIS A 36 3.27 -17.16 11.04
CA HIS A 36 2.98 -17.49 9.64
C HIS A 36 1.77 -16.73 9.03
N THR A 37 1.00 -15.98 9.83
CA THR A 37 -0.14 -15.18 9.39
C THR A 37 0.29 -13.85 8.78
N VAL A 38 1.42 -13.29 9.23
CA VAL A 38 1.97 -12.05 8.69
C VAL A 38 2.57 -12.34 7.33
N ARG A 39 2.11 -11.63 6.29
CA ARG A 39 2.63 -11.74 4.92
C ARG A 39 3.34 -10.48 4.45
N LEU A 40 3.03 -9.35 5.07
CA LEU A 40 3.54 -8.05 4.69
C LEU A 40 3.86 -7.24 5.96
N MET A 41 4.98 -6.54 5.96
CA MET A 41 5.36 -5.68 7.07
C MET A 41 6.01 -4.39 6.56
N THR A 42 5.48 -3.25 6.99
CA THR A 42 6.05 -1.92 6.71
C THR A 42 6.95 -1.48 7.84
N LEU A 43 8.16 -1.05 7.49
CA LEU A 43 9.12 -0.47 8.42
C LEU A 43 9.94 0.66 7.77
N ALA A 44 10.54 1.49 8.62
CA ALA A 44 11.44 2.54 8.21
C ALA A 44 12.91 2.04 8.21
N PRO A 45 13.61 2.05 7.06
CA PRO A 45 14.97 1.52 6.96
C PRO A 45 16.06 2.38 7.60
N GLY A 46 15.72 3.58 8.08
CA GLY A 46 16.65 4.44 8.82
C GLY A 46 16.77 4.08 10.30
N LEU A 47 15.97 3.13 10.81
CA LEU A 47 15.97 2.74 12.21
C LEU A 47 17.08 1.73 12.53
N GLU A 48 17.47 1.69 13.80
CA GLU A 48 18.45 0.73 14.31
C GLU A 48 17.97 -0.71 14.06
N ASN A 49 18.91 -1.59 13.67
CA ASN A 49 18.68 -3.01 13.34
C ASN A 49 17.70 -3.30 12.19
N SER A 50 17.23 -2.28 11.47
CA SER A 50 16.25 -2.45 10.38
C SER A 50 16.75 -3.39 9.27
N LEU A 51 18.01 -3.31 8.86
CA LEU A 51 18.56 -4.19 7.81
C LEU A 51 18.61 -5.67 8.25
N THR A 52 18.99 -5.94 9.49
CA THR A 52 18.95 -7.30 10.06
C THR A 52 17.52 -7.81 10.09
N ALA A 53 16.59 -6.99 10.57
CA ALA A 53 15.17 -7.36 10.60
C ALA A 53 14.59 -7.62 9.21
N ILE A 54 14.97 -6.83 8.19
CA ILE A 54 14.54 -7.05 6.80
C ILE A 54 14.97 -8.46 6.35
N ARG A 55 16.24 -8.83 6.57
CA ARG A 55 16.75 -10.15 6.18
C ARG A 55 16.00 -11.27 6.89
N ASP A 56 15.84 -11.15 8.20
CA ASP A 56 15.12 -12.13 9.03
C ASP A 56 13.65 -12.31 8.57
N LEU A 57 12.99 -11.22 8.19
CA LEU A 57 11.61 -11.24 7.68
C LEU A 57 11.51 -11.90 6.30
N VAL A 58 12.46 -11.61 5.42
CA VAL A 58 12.53 -12.20 4.08
C VAL A 58 12.77 -13.70 4.17
N GLU A 59 13.66 -14.16 5.06
CA GLU A 59 13.88 -15.60 5.32
C GLU A 59 12.59 -16.30 5.80
N ARG A 60 11.75 -15.57 6.55
CA ARG A 60 10.42 -16.03 6.99
C ARG A 60 9.33 -15.90 5.94
N LYS A 61 9.69 -15.52 4.70
CA LYS A 61 8.77 -15.31 3.57
C LYS A 61 7.72 -14.22 3.84
N VAL A 62 8.10 -13.19 4.61
CA VAL A 62 7.33 -11.96 4.78
C VAL A 62 7.83 -10.95 3.76
N VAL A 63 6.92 -10.37 2.98
CA VAL A 63 7.24 -9.24 2.12
C VAL A 63 7.54 -8.04 3.01
N VAL A 64 8.73 -7.47 2.89
CA VAL A 64 9.10 -6.28 3.65
C VAL A 64 8.88 -5.04 2.79
N SER A 65 8.26 -4.04 3.42
CA SER A 65 7.92 -2.77 2.80
C SER A 65 8.60 -1.58 3.45
N ILE A 66 9.02 -0.64 2.61
CA ILE A 66 9.56 0.66 3.00
C ILE A 66 8.40 1.66 3.05
N GLY A 67 8.16 2.25 4.22
CA GLY A 67 7.09 3.24 4.44
C GLY A 67 7.30 4.02 5.73
N HIS A 68 6.55 5.11 5.91
CA HIS A 68 6.63 5.98 7.11
C HIS A 68 8.06 6.31 7.51
N THR A 69 8.84 6.84 6.57
CA THR A 69 10.30 6.92 6.69
C THR A 69 10.83 8.27 6.24
N ALA A 70 11.86 8.75 6.94
CA ALA A 70 12.70 9.86 6.49
C ALA A 70 14.06 9.37 5.96
N ALA A 71 14.13 8.10 5.52
CA ALA A 71 15.36 7.51 5.04
C ALA A 71 15.94 8.24 3.83
N THR A 72 17.27 8.32 3.82
CA THR A 72 18.03 8.78 2.65
C THR A 72 17.90 7.75 1.52
N TYR A 73 18.29 8.17 0.30
CA TYR A 73 18.33 7.26 -0.85
C TYR A 73 19.21 6.02 -0.55
N ALA A 74 20.39 6.24 0.02
CA ALA A 74 21.33 5.16 0.36
C ALA A 74 20.75 4.16 1.38
N GLN A 75 20.05 4.65 2.42
CA GLN A 75 19.38 3.77 3.39
C GLN A 75 18.26 2.95 2.74
N ALA A 76 17.47 3.56 1.85
CA ALA A 76 16.42 2.85 1.12
C ALA A 76 17.00 1.80 0.15
N CYS A 77 18.07 2.11 -0.58
CA CYS A 77 18.78 1.13 -1.41
C CYS A 77 19.31 -0.04 -0.59
N ALA A 78 19.96 0.23 0.56
CA ALA A 78 20.45 -0.82 1.44
C ALA A 78 19.33 -1.75 1.93
N ALA A 79 18.12 -1.22 2.16
CA ALA A 79 16.95 -2.01 2.52
C ALA A 79 16.44 -2.88 1.36
N LEU A 80 16.43 -2.35 0.13
CA LEU A 80 16.09 -3.10 -1.08
C LEU A 80 17.10 -4.23 -1.34
N ASP A 81 18.39 -3.96 -1.14
CA ASP A 81 19.46 -4.96 -1.23
C ASP A 81 19.35 -6.02 -0.14
N ALA A 82 18.91 -5.64 1.07
CA ALA A 82 18.61 -6.56 2.15
C ALA A 82 17.36 -7.43 1.90
N GLY A 83 16.54 -7.10 0.91
CA GLY A 83 15.41 -7.93 0.47
C GLY A 83 14.04 -7.26 0.57
N ALA A 84 13.93 -5.98 0.94
CA ALA A 84 12.66 -5.26 0.84
C ALA A 84 12.16 -5.21 -0.62
N ARG A 85 10.86 -5.38 -0.83
CA ARG A 85 10.27 -5.49 -2.19
C ARG A 85 9.06 -4.61 -2.44
N TRP A 86 8.57 -3.87 -1.43
CA TRP A 86 7.40 -3.03 -1.60
C TRP A 86 7.57 -1.63 -1.01
N GLY A 87 7.03 -0.59 -1.65
CA GLY A 87 6.85 0.74 -1.05
C GLY A 87 5.42 0.90 -0.56
N THR A 88 5.20 1.21 0.72
CA THR A 88 3.85 1.46 1.24
C THR A 88 3.38 2.85 0.78
N HIS A 89 2.15 2.94 0.25
CA HIS A 89 1.47 4.19 -0.18
C HIS A 89 2.41 5.31 -0.67
N LEU A 90 3.21 5.01 -1.70
CA LEU A 90 4.26 5.86 -2.28
C LEU A 90 3.93 7.35 -2.23
N PHE A 91 4.95 8.16 -1.92
CA PHE A 91 4.88 9.61 -1.62
C PHE A 91 4.36 9.94 -0.22
N ASN A 92 3.41 9.17 0.32
CA ASN A 92 2.81 9.45 1.62
C ASN A 92 3.75 9.00 2.74
N ALA A 93 3.83 9.82 3.79
CA ALA A 93 4.70 9.57 4.95
C ALA A 93 6.19 9.33 4.61
N MET A 94 6.65 9.83 3.46
CA MET A 94 8.04 9.77 3.00
C MET A 94 8.60 11.18 2.80
N ASN A 95 9.93 11.31 2.79
CA ASN A 95 10.57 12.54 2.31
C ASN A 95 10.14 12.82 0.87
N PRO A 96 9.84 14.09 0.51
CA PRO A 96 9.53 14.46 -0.87
C PRO A 96 10.66 14.09 -1.83
N LEU A 97 10.30 13.74 -3.07
CA LEU A 97 11.28 13.51 -4.12
C LEU A 97 12.00 14.82 -4.47
N HIS A 98 13.31 14.87 -4.21
CA HIS A 98 14.15 16.03 -4.52
C HIS A 98 15.33 15.62 -5.40
N GLN A 99 15.68 16.43 -6.41
CA GLN A 99 16.65 16.08 -7.46
C GLN A 99 18.08 15.79 -6.97
N ARG A 100 18.47 16.32 -5.79
CA ARG A 100 19.77 16.03 -5.16
C ARG A 100 19.71 14.95 -4.08
N GLU A 101 18.55 14.79 -3.46
CA GLU A 101 18.34 13.89 -2.33
C GLU A 101 17.00 13.18 -2.53
N PRO A 102 16.95 12.15 -3.41
CA PRO A 102 15.69 11.57 -3.86
C PRO A 102 14.94 10.80 -2.77
N GLY A 103 15.63 10.48 -1.67
CA GLY A 103 15.07 9.74 -0.53
C GLY A 103 14.55 8.35 -0.89
N ALA A 104 13.67 7.82 -0.03
CA ALA A 104 13.02 6.53 -0.24
C ALA A 104 12.16 6.48 -1.51
N VAL A 105 11.48 7.57 -1.87
CA VAL A 105 10.66 7.62 -3.08
C VAL A 105 11.51 7.41 -4.32
N GLY A 106 12.65 8.11 -4.43
CA GLY A 106 13.56 7.94 -5.56
C GLY A 106 14.14 6.53 -5.66
N ALA A 107 14.55 5.93 -4.52
CA ALA A 107 15.05 4.56 -4.50
C ALA A 107 14.00 3.54 -4.94
N LEU A 108 12.77 3.65 -4.42
CA LEU A 108 11.66 2.78 -4.78
C LEU A 108 11.25 2.90 -6.25
N LEU A 109 11.33 4.10 -6.83
CA LEU A 109 11.03 4.32 -8.24
C LEU A 109 12.13 3.78 -9.17
N ALA A 110 13.39 3.98 -8.80
CA ALA A 110 14.54 3.59 -9.62
C ALA A 110 14.82 2.07 -9.61
N ASP A 111 14.48 1.38 -8.53
CA ASP A 111 14.80 -0.05 -8.39
C ASP A 111 13.74 -0.96 -9.04
N GLU A 112 14.12 -1.68 -10.09
CA GLU A 112 13.23 -2.57 -10.82
C GLU A 112 12.73 -3.78 -10.03
N ARG A 113 13.39 -4.13 -8.92
CA ARG A 113 13.00 -5.22 -8.02
C ARG A 113 11.88 -4.81 -7.07
N ALA A 114 11.65 -3.51 -6.90
CA ALA A 114 10.63 -2.97 -6.01
C ALA A 114 9.28 -2.84 -6.72
N THR A 115 8.21 -3.16 -6.01
CA THR A 115 6.83 -2.79 -6.33
C THR A 115 6.41 -1.62 -5.44
N VAL A 116 5.42 -0.81 -5.84
CA VAL A 116 4.94 0.33 -5.03
C VAL A 116 3.42 0.33 -4.89
N GLY A 117 2.94 0.51 -3.66
CA GLY A 117 1.54 0.74 -3.33
C GLY A 117 1.16 2.19 -3.52
N VAL A 118 0.05 2.48 -4.20
CA VAL A 118 -0.40 3.86 -4.41
C VAL A 118 -1.90 3.98 -4.21
N ILE A 119 -2.31 5.07 -3.55
CA ILE A 119 -3.70 5.42 -3.27
C ILE A 119 -4.19 6.38 -4.37
N ALA A 120 -5.16 5.95 -5.18
CA ALA A 120 -5.70 6.75 -6.29
C ALA A 120 -7.06 7.36 -5.94
N ASP A 121 -7.11 8.25 -4.94
CA ASP A 121 -8.30 9.04 -4.58
C ASP A 121 -8.25 10.50 -5.08
N GLY A 122 -7.11 10.96 -5.58
CA GLY A 122 -6.91 12.36 -5.99
C GLY A 122 -6.62 13.31 -4.83
N VAL A 123 -6.60 12.80 -3.59
CA VAL A 123 -6.32 13.55 -2.35
C VAL A 123 -4.91 13.22 -1.84
N HIS A 124 -4.57 11.93 -1.73
CA HIS A 124 -3.24 11.46 -1.33
C HIS A 124 -2.21 11.70 -2.44
N VAL A 125 -2.62 11.47 -3.69
CA VAL A 125 -1.75 11.65 -4.85
C VAL A 125 -2.53 12.38 -5.94
N HIS A 126 -1.95 13.46 -6.45
CA HIS A 126 -2.57 14.26 -7.51
C HIS A 126 -2.73 13.44 -8.80
N PRO A 127 -3.88 13.50 -9.51
CA PRO A 127 -4.15 12.68 -10.70
C PRO A 127 -3.08 12.74 -11.79
N SER A 128 -2.41 13.89 -11.98
CA SER A 128 -1.36 14.05 -13.00
C SER A 128 -0.12 13.17 -12.77
N ILE A 129 0.10 12.68 -11.55
CA ILE A 129 1.26 11.84 -11.22
C ILE A 129 1.12 10.44 -11.79
N PHE A 130 -0.10 9.91 -11.90
CA PHE A 130 -0.32 8.49 -12.25
C PHE A 130 0.20 8.14 -13.65
N ARG A 131 0.02 9.01 -14.65
CA ARG A 131 0.55 8.76 -16.00
C ARG A 131 2.08 8.67 -16.01
N TRP A 132 2.74 9.51 -15.24
CA TRP A 132 4.20 9.48 -15.12
C TRP A 132 4.65 8.24 -14.36
N LEU A 133 4.01 7.95 -13.22
CA LEU A 133 4.32 6.79 -12.40
C LEU A 133 4.19 5.48 -13.19
N ILE A 134 3.08 5.30 -13.92
CA ILE A 134 2.83 4.11 -14.73
C ILE A 134 3.89 3.95 -15.82
N LYS A 135 4.28 5.04 -16.48
CA LYS A 135 5.38 5.02 -17.47
C LYS A 135 6.73 4.69 -16.83
N ALA A 136 7.01 5.24 -15.66
CA ALA A 136 8.30 5.07 -15.00
C ALA A 136 8.47 3.66 -14.40
N LYS A 137 7.40 3.12 -13.81
CA LYS A 137 7.47 1.89 -13.01
C LYS A 137 6.92 0.66 -13.72
N GLY A 138 5.93 0.85 -14.58
CA GLY A 138 5.17 -0.21 -15.23
C GLY A 138 4.08 -0.81 -14.32
N VAL A 139 2.99 -1.25 -14.93
CA VAL A 139 1.80 -1.78 -14.24
C VAL A 139 2.08 -3.04 -13.42
N GLU A 140 3.06 -3.86 -13.86
CA GLU A 140 3.51 -5.07 -13.15
C GLU A 140 4.25 -4.77 -11.83
N ARG A 141 4.54 -3.50 -11.55
CA ARG A 141 5.28 -3.05 -10.35
C ARG A 141 4.57 -1.93 -9.60
N ILE A 142 3.29 -1.71 -9.90
CA ILE A 142 2.41 -0.82 -9.14
C ILE A 142 1.25 -1.65 -8.61
N THR A 143 1.02 -1.58 -7.31
CA THR A 143 -0.17 -2.12 -6.67
C THR A 143 -1.11 -0.98 -6.30
N LEU A 144 -2.38 -1.11 -6.69
CA LEU A 144 -3.42 -0.20 -6.22
C LEU A 144 -3.85 -0.61 -4.81
N VAL A 145 -3.84 0.34 -3.89
CA VAL A 145 -4.29 0.15 -2.51
C VAL A 145 -5.33 1.19 -2.17
N THR A 146 -6.29 0.82 -1.33
CA THR A 146 -7.26 1.79 -0.81
C THR A 146 -6.65 2.58 0.34
N ASP A 147 -5.89 1.91 1.22
CA ASP A 147 -5.56 2.43 2.56
C ASP A 147 -6.83 2.87 3.32
N ALA A 148 -7.93 2.15 3.06
CA ALA A 148 -9.25 2.50 3.60
C ALA A 148 -9.30 2.29 5.11
N MET A 149 -9.88 3.26 5.80
CA MET A 149 -10.20 3.16 7.22
C MET A 149 -11.68 2.83 7.43
N ALA A 150 -12.09 2.59 8.68
CA ALA A 150 -13.41 2.07 9.05
C ALA A 150 -14.62 2.85 8.50
N ALA A 151 -14.46 4.11 8.10
CA ALA A 151 -15.50 4.94 7.52
C ALA A 151 -15.83 4.64 6.05
N ALA A 152 -15.01 3.85 5.35
CA ALA A 152 -15.23 3.53 3.95
C ALA A 152 -16.62 2.87 3.75
N GLY A 153 -17.47 3.52 2.96
CA GLY A 153 -18.85 3.08 2.71
C GLY A 153 -19.90 3.45 3.77
N LEU A 154 -19.52 4.15 4.85
CA LEU A 154 -20.44 4.55 5.93
C LEU A 154 -20.90 6.01 5.87
N GLY A 155 -20.20 6.85 5.10
CA GLY A 155 -20.52 8.27 4.90
C GLY A 155 -19.84 9.21 5.92
N PRO A 156 -20.05 10.54 5.80
CA PRO A 156 -19.42 11.53 6.67
C PRO A 156 -19.75 11.35 8.16
N GLY A 157 -18.80 11.66 9.03
CA GLY A 157 -18.97 11.54 10.48
C GLY A 157 -17.66 11.46 11.25
N ASP A 158 -17.78 11.19 12.56
CA ASP A 158 -16.64 10.95 13.44
C ASP A 158 -16.39 9.46 13.64
N TYR A 159 -15.15 9.05 13.40
CA TYR A 159 -14.70 7.66 13.45
C TYR A 159 -13.43 7.53 14.29
N ARG A 160 -12.95 6.30 14.43
CA ARG A 160 -11.69 6.00 15.11
C ARG A 160 -10.73 5.24 14.19
N LEU A 161 -9.46 5.61 14.26
CA LEU A 161 -8.35 4.83 13.72
C LEU A 161 -7.42 4.48 14.88
N GLY A 162 -7.51 3.23 15.34
CA GLY A 162 -6.91 2.83 16.61
C GLY A 162 -7.45 3.67 17.77
N ASP A 163 -6.55 4.36 18.47
CA ASP A 163 -6.89 5.26 19.57
C ASP A 163 -7.11 6.72 19.17
N ARG A 164 -7.03 7.04 17.88
CA ARG A 164 -7.18 8.41 17.36
C ARG A 164 -8.60 8.67 16.85
N ARG A 165 -9.14 9.86 17.15
CA ARG A 165 -10.38 10.37 16.54
C ARG A 165 -10.07 10.87 15.13
N VAL A 166 -10.95 10.55 14.19
CA VAL A 166 -10.85 10.94 12.78
C VAL A 166 -12.19 11.54 12.36
N SER A 167 -12.17 12.75 11.82
CA SER A 167 -13.34 13.36 11.20
C SER A 167 -13.31 13.09 9.70
N VAL A 168 -14.44 12.65 9.16
CA VAL A 168 -14.59 12.20 7.78
C VAL A 168 -15.64 13.06 7.09
N ASP A 169 -15.26 13.63 5.95
CA ASP A 169 -16.16 14.32 5.03
C ASP A 169 -16.43 13.46 3.78
N GLU A 170 -17.02 14.04 2.74
CA GLU A 170 -17.33 13.32 1.50
C GLU A 170 -16.08 12.86 0.71
N THR A 171 -14.91 13.40 1.03
CA THR A 171 -13.69 13.29 0.22
C THR A 171 -12.49 12.73 0.98
N SER A 172 -12.42 12.93 2.30
CA SER A 172 -11.22 12.63 3.07
C SER A 172 -11.49 12.30 4.54
N ALA A 173 -10.54 11.57 5.13
CA ALA A 173 -10.50 11.22 6.54
C ALA A 173 -9.30 11.92 7.18
N ARG A 174 -9.53 12.73 8.22
CA ARG A 174 -8.48 13.58 8.83
C ARG A 174 -8.51 13.52 10.35
N LEU A 175 -7.32 13.60 10.95
CA LEU A 175 -7.17 13.92 12.36
C LEU A 175 -7.56 15.38 12.63
N GLU A 176 -7.71 15.73 13.91
CA GLU A 176 -8.02 17.11 14.35
C GLU A 176 -6.99 18.15 13.86
N ASP A 177 -5.74 17.75 13.65
CA ASP A 177 -4.67 18.61 13.12
C ASP A 177 -4.64 18.70 11.58
N GLY A 178 -5.62 18.10 10.89
CA GLY A 178 -5.74 18.09 9.43
C GLY A 178 -4.94 16.99 8.72
N THR A 179 -4.12 16.23 9.45
CA THR A 179 -3.36 15.09 8.90
C THR A 179 -4.30 14.03 8.33
N LEU A 180 -4.04 13.57 7.10
CA LEU A 180 -4.77 12.45 6.50
C LEU A 180 -4.60 11.17 7.34
N ALA A 181 -5.70 10.45 7.54
CA ALA A 181 -5.78 9.26 8.39
C ALA A 181 -6.42 8.09 7.62
N GLY A 182 -5.65 7.54 6.67
CA GLY A 182 -6.16 6.60 5.67
C GLY A 182 -7.09 7.29 4.67
N SER A 183 -7.82 6.49 3.89
CA SER A 183 -8.81 6.93 2.93
C SER A 183 -10.21 6.38 3.24
N ILE A 184 -11.20 6.79 2.45
CA ILE A 184 -12.55 6.22 2.42
C ILE A 184 -12.82 5.47 1.11
N LEU A 185 -11.75 5.13 0.39
CA LEU A 185 -11.80 4.66 -0.99
C LEU A 185 -12.17 3.17 -1.06
N SER A 186 -13.08 2.80 -1.96
CA SER A 186 -13.33 1.41 -2.34
C SER A 186 -12.45 1.00 -3.52
N MET A 187 -12.12 -0.28 -3.65
CA MET A 187 -11.20 -0.75 -4.70
C MET A 187 -11.74 -0.50 -6.12
N ASP A 188 -13.05 -0.65 -6.33
CA ASP A 188 -13.68 -0.30 -7.61
C ASP A 188 -13.54 1.20 -7.92
N GLN A 189 -13.64 2.08 -6.92
CA GLN A 189 -13.41 3.50 -7.10
C GLN A 189 -11.95 3.82 -7.45
N VAL A 190 -10.96 3.08 -6.90
CA VAL A 190 -9.55 3.22 -7.29
C VAL A 190 -9.39 2.98 -8.80
N VAL A 191 -9.99 1.89 -9.31
CA VAL A 191 -9.96 1.52 -10.73
C VAL A 191 -10.68 2.57 -11.58
N ARG A 192 -11.89 2.99 -11.15
CA ARG A 192 -12.66 4.04 -11.83
C ARG A 192 -11.91 5.34 -11.96
N ASN A 193 -11.21 5.75 -10.91
CA ASN A 193 -10.45 6.99 -10.89
C ASN A 193 -9.36 6.98 -11.95
N LEU A 194 -8.53 5.94 -12.01
CA LEU A 194 -7.45 5.87 -13.00
C LEU A 194 -7.95 5.85 -14.44
N VAL A 195 -9.00 5.06 -14.72
CA VAL A 195 -9.60 5.01 -16.05
C VAL A 195 -10.25 6.34 -16.40
N GLY A 196 -11.02 6.93 -15.47
CA GLY A 196 -11.72 8.20 -15.65
C GLY A 196 -10.79 9.40 -15.84
N TRP A 197 -9.62 9.39 -15.21
CA TRP A 197 -8.58 10.41 -15.43
C TRP A 197 -7.78 10.21 -16.72
N GLY A 198 -8.05 9.13 -17.48
CA GLY A 198 -7.26 8.75 -18.64
C GLY A 198 -5.80 8.46 -18.27
N ALA A 199 -5.57 7.92 -17.07
CA ALA A 199 -4.24 7.58 -16.59
C ALA A 199 -3.71 6.29 -17.23
N CYS A 200 -4.59 5.32 -17.45
CA CYS A 200 -4.31 4.04 -18.11
C CYS A 200 -5.60 3.41 -18.66
N SER A 201 -5.45 2.31 -19.40
CA SER A 201 -6.57 1.45 -19.80
C SER A 201 -7.17 0.70 -18.61
N LEU A 202 -8.39 0.16 -18.80
CA LEU A 202 -9.03 -0.70 -17.80
C LEU A 202 -8.20 -1.94 -17.49
N ALA A 203 -7.63 -2.59 -18.51
CA ALA A 203 -6.81 -3.78 -18.33
C ALA A 203 -5.58 -3.49 -17.46
N GLU A 204 -4.89 -2.38 -17.73
CA GLU A 204 -3.75 -1.91 -16.91
C GLU A 204 -4.15 -1.60 -15.47
N ALA A 205 -5.29 -0.94 -15.25
CA ALA A 205 -5.81 -0.65 -13.91
C ALA A 205 -6.13 -1.94 -13.15
N LEU A 206 -6.75 -2.92 -13.81
CA LEU A 206 -7.07 -4.22 -13.22
C LEU A 206 -5.79 -5.01 -12.92
N THR A 207 -4.78 -5.02 -13.81
CA THR A 207 -3.47 -5.62 -13.53
C THR A 207 -2.88 -5.07 -12.23
N MET A 208 -2.87 -3.75 -12.06
CA MET A 208 -2.35 -3.12 -10.83
C MET A 208 -3.23 -3.41 -9.59
N ALA A 209 -4.51 -3.69 -9.75
CA ALA A 209 -5.45 -4.00 -8.66
C ALA A 209 -5.49 -5.48 -8.26
N SER A 210 -5.13 -6.40 -9.15
CA SER A 210 -5.28 -7.85 -8.94
C SER A 210 -3.99 -8.64 -9.20
N THR A 211 -3.51 -8.65 -10.45
CA THR A 211 -2.36 -9.47 -10.87
C THR A 211 -1.08 -9.07 -10.13
N THR A 212 -0.75 -7.78 -10.13
CA THR A 212 0.46 -7.24 -9.50
C THR A 212 0.52 -7.52 -7.99
N PRO A 213 -0.52 -7.24 -7.18
CA PRO A 213 -0.48 -7.58 -5.75
C PRO A 213 -0.45 -9.09 -5.50
N ALA A 214 -1.14 -9.91 -6.32
CA ALA A 214 -1.07 -11.37 -6.22
C ALA A 214 0.36 -11.88 -6.46
N ASN A 215 1.02 -11.37 -7.51
CA ASN A 215 2.40 -11.73 -7.85
C ASN A 215 3.38 -11.29 -6.75
N LEU A 216 3.23 -10.09 -6.19
CA LEU A 216 4.05 -9.59 -5.07
C LEU A 216 3.99 -10.53 -3.86
N LEU A 217 2.81 -11.05 -3.55
CA LEU A 217 2.56 -11.94 -2.42
C LEU A 217 2.82 -13.42 -2.72
N GLY A 218 3.18 -13.75 -3.97
CA GLY A 218 3.40 -15.13 -4.41
C GLY A 218 2.11 -15.98 -4.51
N LEU A 219 0.95 -15.33 -4.64
CA LEU A 219 -0.36 -15.96 -4.76
C LEU A 219 -0.63 -16.34 -6.23
N ARG A 220 -0.17 -17.53 -6.61
CA ARG A 220 -0.13 -17.95 -8.03
C ARG A 220 -1.51 -18.28 -8.60
N ASP A 221 -2.47 -18.62 -7.76
CA ASP A 221 -3.84 -18.98 -8.12
C ASP A 221 -4.83 -17.81 -8.04
N LEU A 222 -4.36 -16.60 -7.65
CA LEU A 222 -5.17 -15.40 -7.54
C LEU A 222 -4.75 -14.31 -8.55
N GLY A 223 -5.66 -13.38 -8.79
CA GLY A 223 -5.42 -12.18 -9.60
C GLY A 223 -5.46 -12.40 -11.12
N ARG A 224 -5.87 -13.58 -11.59
CA ARG A 224 -5.91 -13.92 -13.02
C ARG A 224 -7.13 -14.78 -13.35
N ILE A 225 -7.60 -14.70 -14.60
CA ILE A 225 -8.72 -15.50 -15.11
C ILE A 225 -8.14 -16.58 -16.03
N GLU A 226 -7.71 -17.69 -15.43
CA GLU A 226 -7.06 -18.80 -16.10
C GLU A 226 -7.54 -20.13 -15.53
N VAL A 227 -7.53 -21.18 -16.36
CA VAL A 227 -7.91 -22.53 -15.91
C VAL A 227 -6.95 -22.99 -14.80
N GLY A 228 -7.51 -23.45 -13.69
CA GLY A 228 -6.75 -23.90 -12.51
C GLY A 228 -6.51 -22.83 -11.45
N CYS A 229 -6.90 -21.57 -11.69
CA CYS A 229 -6.91 -20.51 -10.68
C CYS A 229 -8.23 -20.48 -9.88
N ALA A 230 -8.22 -19.81 -8.73
CA ALA A 230 -9.41 -19.63 -7.93
C ALA A 230 -10.43 -18.79 -8.70
N ALA A 231 -11.71 -19.14 -8.57
CA ALA A 231 -12.82 -18.38 -9.14
C ALA A 231 -13.18 -17.18 -8.23
N ASP A 232 -12.19 -16.31 -8.03
CA ASP A 232 -12.31 -15.01 -7.36
C ASP A 232 -12.47 -13.93 -8.44
N LEU A 233 -13.72 -13.54 -8.70
CA LEU A 233 -14.09 -12.72 -9.85
C LEU A 233 -14.93 -11.51 -9.42
N VAL A 234 -14.81 -10.43 -10.18
CA VAL A 234 -15.69 -9.28 -10.07
C VAL A 234 -16.31 -8.99 -11.42
N VAL A 235 -17.63 -8.79 -11.45
CA VAL A 235 -18.38 -8.32 -12.61
C VAL A 235 -18.63 -6.84 -12.43
N LEU A 236 -18.19 -6.04 -13.40
CA LEU A 236 -18.36 -4.58 -13.42
C LEU A 236 -19.37 -4.19 -14.50
N ASP A 237 -20.18 -3.16 -14.25
CA ASP A 237 -21.01 -2.54 -15.29
C ASP A 237 -20.20 -1.61 -16.21
N GLU A 238 -20.87 -1.00 -17.20
CA GLU A 238 -20.28 -0.03 -18.15
C GLU A 238 -19.70 1.22 -17.47
N ARG A 239 -20.15 1.52 -16.24
CA ARG A 239 -19.63 2.62 -15.41
C ARG A 239 -18.59 2.14 -14.41
N LEU A 240 -18.12 0.90 -14.56
CA LEU A 240 -17.14 0.25 -13.69
C LEU A 240 -17.58 0.21 -12.23
N ARG A 241 -18.88 0.00 -11.98
CA ARG A 241 -19.45 -0.29 -10.66
C ARG A 241 -19.59 -1.79 -10.47
N VAL A 242 -19.36 -2.27 -9.25
CA VAL A 242 -19.52 -3.69 -8.93
C VAL A 242 -20.98 -4.09 -9.11
N ARG A 243 -21.21 -5.11 -9.95
CA ARG A 243 -22.50 -5.77 -10.14
C ARG A 243 -22.58 -7.09 -9.40
N GLN A 244 -21.50 -7.87 -9.48
CA GLN A 244 -21.44 -9.17 -8.84
C GLN A 244 -20.02 -9.45 -8.35
N THR A 245 -19.88 -10.14 -7.22
CA THR A 245 -18.59 -10.67 -6.75
C THR A 245 -18.72 -12.16 -6.50
N VAL A 246 -17.75 -12.91 -7.00
CA VAL A 246 -17.62 -14.34 -6.80
C VAL A 246 -16.34 -14.59 -5.99
N VAL A 247 -16.43 -15.40 -4.93
CA VAL A 247 -15.29 -15.82 -4.12
C VAL A 247 -15.30 -17.34 -4.02
N ASN A 248 -14.20 -17.98 -4.40
CA ASN A 248 -14.06 -19.43 -4.50
C ASN A 248 -15.22 -20.09 -5.26
N GLY A 249 -15.69 -19.44 -6.34
CA GLY A 249 -16.77 -19.95 -7.18
C GLY A 249 -18.19 -19.71 -6.64
N ALA A 250 -18.35 -19.13 -5.45
CA ALA A 250 -19.65 -18.77 -4.89
C ALA A 250 -19.93 -17.28 -5.09
N VAL A 251 -21.14 -16.94 -5.57
CA VAL A 251 -21.61 -15.55 -5.59
C VAL A 251 -21.80 -15.06 -4.16
N VAL A 252 -21.06 -14.03 -3.77
CA VAL A 252 -21.10 -13.43 -2.42
C VAL A 252 -21.72 -12.03 -2.40
N TYR A 253 -21.93 -11.45 -3.58
CA TYR A 253 -22.57 -10.14 -3.76
C TYR A 253 -23.24 -10.09 -5.14
N ASP A 254 -24.45 -9.53 -5.21
CA ASP A 254 -25.24 -9.31 -6.43
C ASP A 254 -26.11 -8.05 -6.25
N ALA A 255 -26.15 -7.15 -7.25
CA ALA A 255 -26.65 -5.78 -7.15
C ALA A 255 -27.75 -5.40 -8.15
#